data_AF-A0A951FIX7-F1
#
_entry.id   AF-A0A951FIX7-F1
#
_cell.length_a   1.000
_cell.length_b   1.000
_cell.length_c   1.000
_cell.angle_alpha   90.00
_cell.angle_beta   90.00
_cell.angle_gamma   90.00
#
_symmetry.space_group_name_H-M   'P 1'
#
loop_
_entity.id
_entity.type
_entity.pdbx_description
1 polymer ?
#
loop_
_entity_poly.entity_id
_entity_poly.type
_entity_poly.pdbx_seq_one_letter_code
_entity_poly.pdbx_strand_id
1 'polypeptide(L)'
;MIVQDTNWGIVGHEWAVQYLRRSLRNERGAHAYLFAGPESIGKSLLALHLAQTLVCETGGPDPCLTCRACKRIAKNNHPDVRAIS
;
A
#
# COMPACT_ATOMS: atom_id res chain seq x y z
N MET A 1 -25.23 -4.18 0.30
CA MET A 1 -24.39 -5.19 0.97
C MET A 1 -23.42 -5.81 -0.05
N ILE A 2 -22.45 -5.05 -0.57
CA ILE A 2 -21.16 -5.53 -1.12
C ILE A 2 -20.23 -4.31 -1.09
N VAL A 3 -19.31 -4.26 -0.13
CA VAL A 3 -18.00 -3.59 -0.25
C VAL A 3 -17.11 -4.22 0.83
N GLN A 4 -16.78 -5.49 0.64
CA GLN A 4 -15.55 -6.04 1.21
C GLN A 4 -14.46 -5.96 0.15
N ASP A 5 -14.18 -4.74 -0.32
CA ASP A 5 -13.07 -4.47 -1.22
C ASP A 5 -11.79 -4.33 -0.40
N THR A 6 -11.36 -5.45 0.18
CA THR A 6 -10.15 -5.58 1.01
C THR A 6 -8.86 -5.50 0.19
N ASN A 7 -8.94 -5.04 -1.05
CA ASN A 7 -7.91 -5.11 -2.07
C ASN A 7 -7.12 -3.80 -2.23
N TRP A 8 -7.15 -2.92 -1.22
CA TRP A 8 -6.56 -1.57 -1.28
C TRP A 8 -6.97 -0.77 -2.53
N GLY A 9 -8.08 -1.12 -3.20
CA GLY A 9 -8.53 -0.52 -4.46
C GLY A 9 -7.70 -0.88 -5.70
N ILE A 10 -6.91 -1.96 -5.67
CA ILE A 10 -6.01 -2.36 -6.76
C ILE A 10 -6.54 -3.63 -7.45
N VAL A 11 -6.96 -3.53 -8.70
CA VAL A 11 -7.48 -4.69 -9.45
C VAL A 11 -6.35 -5.68 -9.82
N GLY A 12 -6.60 -6.98 -9.65
CA GLY A 12 -5.73 -8.07 -10.14
C GLY A 12 -4.51 -8.38 -9.27
N HIS A 13 -4.34 -7.69 -8.14
CA HIS A 13 -3.24 -7.90 -7.19
C HIS A 13 -3.73 -8.43 -5.83
N GLU A 14 -4.89 -9.10 -5.81
CA GLU A 14 -5.58 -9.56 -4.59
C GLU A 14 -4.65 -10.42 -3.72
N TRP A 15 -3.94 -11.36 -4.32
CA TRP A 15 -3.02 -12.25 -3.61
C TRP A 15 -1.87 -11.48 -2.94
N ALA A 16 -1.34 -10.47 -3.61
CA ALA A 16 -0.22 -9.67 -3.11
C ALA A 16 -0.67 -8.75 -1.98
N VAL A 17 -1.83 -8.11 -2.13
CA VAL A 17 -2.46 -7.30 -1.08
C VAL A 17 -2.73 -8.15 0.15
N GLN A 18 -3.32 -9.35 0.00
CA GLN A 18 -3.57 -10.25 1.13
C GLN A 18 -2.29 -10.70 1.83
N TYR A 19 -1.22 -11.00 1.07
CA TYR A 19 0.09 -11.32 1.64
C TYR A 19 0.65 -10.17 2.48
N LEU A 20 0.67 -8.95 1.93
CA LEU A 20 1.17 -7.76 2.62
C LEU A 20 0.33 -7.45 3.86
N ARG A 21 -1.01 -7.48 3.75
CA ARG A 21 -1.92 -7.31 4.90
C ARG A 21 -1.62 -8.28 6.03
N ARG A 22 -1.40 -9.57 5.70
CA ARG A 22 -1.05 -10.59 6.70
C ARG A 22 0.31 -10.33 7.33
N SER A 23 1.30 -9.90 6.54
CA SER A 23 2.63 -9.54 7.02
C SER A 23 2.58 -8.39 8.03
N LEU A 24 1.87 -7.31 7.68
CA LEU A 24 1.70 -6.12 8.53
C LEU A 24 0.91 -6.42 9.79
N ARG A 25 -0.18 -7.20 9.72
CA ARG A 25 -0.98 -7.60 10.89
C ARG A 25 -0.18 -8.37 11.94
N ASN A 26 0.79 -9.15 11.51
CA ASN A 26 1.59 -9.99 12.40
C ASN A 26 2.88 -9.30 12.85
N GLU A 27 3.07 -8.01 12.53
CA GLU A 27 4.30 -7.25 12.81
C GLU A 27 5.55 -7.91 12.22
N ARG A 28 5.38 -8.63 11.10
CA ARG A 28 6.45 -9.36 10.39
C ARG A 28 6.81 -8.71 9.05
N GLY A 29 6.62 -7.40 8.96
CA GLY A 29 6.98 -6.64 7.77
C GLY A 29 8.46 -6.81 7.44
N ALA A 30 8.79 -7.25 6.22
CA ALA A 30 10.16 -7.24 5.74
C ALA A 30 10.65 -5.80 5.54
N HIS A 31 11.95 -5.59 5.66
CA HIS A 31 12.59 -4.29 5.42
C HIS A 31 12.60 -3.91 3.93
N ALA A 32 12.44 -4.88 3.03
CA ALA A 32 12.45 -4.67 1.59
C ALA A 32 11.45 -5.60 0.90
N TYR A 33 10.81 -5.08 -0.15
CA TYR A 33 9.92 -5.82 -1.04
C TYR A 33 10.29 -5.55 -2.49
N LEU A 34 10.32 -6.60 -3.31
CA LEU A 34 10.50 -6.51 -4.76
C LEU A 34 9.17 -6.81 -5.46
N PHE A 35 8.63 -5.81 -6.15
CA PHE A 35 7.46 -5.99 -7.01
C PHE A 35 7.91 -6.30 -8.44
N ALA A 36 7.74 -7.55 -8.87
CA ALA A 36 8.15 -8.02 -10.20
C ALA A 36 6.94 -8.41 -11.05
N GLY A 37 7.04 -8.15 -12.36
CA GLY A 37 5.99 -8.46 -13.34
C GLY A 37 6.02 -7.53 -14.56
N PRO A 38 5.15 -7.78 -15.57
CA PRO A 38 5.09 -6.98 -16.79
C PRO A 38 4.91 -5.47 -16.55
N GLU A 39 5.30 -4.65 -17.51
CA GLU A 39 5.09 -3.20 -17.45
C GLU A 39 3.60 -2.84 -17.40
N SER A 40 3.29 -1.69 -16.80
CA SER A 40 1.93 -1.15 -16.71
C SER A 40 0.87 -1.96 -15.92
N ILE A 41 1.25 -3.03 -15.20
CA ILE A 41 0.30 -3.79 -14.38
C ILE A 41 -0.08 -3.12 -13.05
N GLY A 42 0.53 -1.98 -12.67
CA GLY A 42 0.24 -1.31 -11.40
C GLY A 42 1.18 -1.66 -10.24
N LYS A 43 2.38 -2.20 -10.51
CA LYS A 43 3.41 -2.49 -9.49
C LYS A 43 3.75 -1.27 -8.62
N SER A 44 3.96 -0.12 -9.26
CA SER A 44 4.27 1.13 -8.56
C SER A 44 3.10 1.62 -7.71
N LEU A 45 1.86 1.38 -8.15
CA LEU A 45 0.67 1.69 -7.37
C LEU A 45 0.58 0.82 -6.11
N LEU A 46 0.84 -0.48 -6.23
CA LEU A 46 0.90 -1.38 -5.09
C LEU A 46 1.99 -1.00 -4.08
N ALA A 47 3.17 -0.62 -4.56
CA ALA A 47 4.25 -0.10 -3.72
C ALA A 47 3.85 1.20 -3.00
N LEU A 48 3.16 2.11 -3.71
CA LEU A 48 2.66 3.36 -3.14
C LEU A 48 1.61 3.11 -2.04
N HIS A 49 0.66 2.20 -2.27
CA HIS A 49 -0.36 1.84 -1.28
C HIS A 49 0.26 1.16 -0.06
N LEU A 50 1.26 0.29 -0.24
CA LEU A 50 2.02 -0.26 0.87
C LEU A 50 2.67 0.84 1.71
N ALA A 51 3.33 1.82 1.07
CA ALA A 51 3.93 2.95 1.77
C ALA A 51 2.87 3.79 2.51
N GLN A 52 1.69 4.00 1.91
CA GLN A 52 0.56 4.67 2.56
C GLN A 52 0.08 3.92 3.79
N THR A 53 -0.01 2.59 3.74
CA THR A 53 -0.41 1.75 4.88
C THR A 53 0.58 1.89 6.03
N LEU A 54 1.89 1.88 5.74
CA LEU A 54 2.94 1.93 6.76
C LEU A 54 2.95 3.23 7.58
N VAL A 55 2.60 4.37 7.00
CA VAL A 55 2.56 5.66 7.70
C VAL A 55 1.13 6.15 7.96
N CYS A 56 0.13 5.28 7.77
CA CYS A 56 -1.27 5.65 7.92
C CYS A 56 -1.59 6.01 9.38
N GLU A 57 -2.18 7.18 9.60
CA GLU A 57 -2.60 7.65 10.94
C GLU A 57 -3.68 6.76 11.57
N THR A 58 -4.51 6.11 10.76
CA THR A 58 -5.53 5.16 11.23
C THR A 58 -4.93 3.85 11.73
N GLY A 59 -3.70 3.53 11.32
CA GLY A 59 -3.06 2.25 11.59
C GLY A 59 -3.75 1.04 10.95
N GLY A 60 -3.26 -0.15 11.30
CA GLY A 60 -3.75 -1.41 10.76
C GLY A 60 -3.16 -1.77 9.38
N PRO A 61 -3.65 -2.85 8.75
CA PRO A 61 -3.09 -3.36 7.51
C PRO A 61 -3.65 -2.70 6.25
N ASP A 62 -4.45 -1.64 6.39
CA ASP A 62 -5.15 -1.00 5.27
C ASP A 62 -4.85 0.50 5.21
N PRO A 63 -4.55 1.06 4.02
CA PRO A 63 -4.39 2.49 3.88
C PRO A 63 -5.78 3.14 3.90
N CYS A 64 -5.98 4.14 4.77
CA CYS A 64 -7.28 4.82 4.84
C CYS A 64 -7.53 5.79 3.68
N LEU A 65 -6.47 6.14 2.92
CA LEU A 65 -6.46 7.03 1.75
C LEU A 65 -7.00 8.46 1.99
N THR A 66 -7.36 8.79 3.23
CA THR A 66 -8.08 10.03 3.57
C THR A 66 -7.34 10.88 4.61
N CYS A 67 -6.44 10.28 5.40
CA CYS A 67 -5.60 11.00 6.37
C CYS A 67 -4.54 11.88 5.68
N ARG A 68 -3.88 12.74 6.47
CA ARG A 68 -2.90 13.70 5.95
C ARG A 68 -1.68 12.98 5.39
N ALA A 69 -1.19 11.94 6.08
CA ALA A 69 -0.07 11.12 5.61
C ALA A 69 -0.37 10.48 4.24
N CYS A 70 -1.48 9.75 4.09
CA CYS A 70 -1.85 9.11 2.82
C CYS A 70 -2.01 10.12 1.68
N LYS A 71 -2.65 11.26 1.94
CA LYS A 71 -2.83 12.35 0.94
C LYS A 71 -1.51 12.98 0.50
N ARG A 72 -0.54 13.13 1.43
CA ARG A 72 0.80 13.63 1.11
C ARG A 72 1.58 12.66 0.24
N ILE A 73 1.50 11.36 0.53
CA ILE A 73 2.13 10.32 -0.30
C ILE A 73 1.52 10.29 -1.71
N ALA A 74 0.19 10.39 -1.83
CA ALA A 74 -0.47 10.45 -3.14
C ALA A 74 0.00 11.64 -4.00
N LYS A 75 0.51 12.70 -3.36
CA LYS A 75 1.10 13.89 -4.01
C LYS A 75 2.64 13.86 -4.06
N ASN A 76 3.26 12.73 -3.70
CA ASN A 76 4.71 12.57 -3.59
C ASN A 76 5.41 13.66 -2.74
N ASN A 77 4.77 14.07 -1.64
CA ASN A 77 5.23 15.18 -0.78
C ASN A 77 5.16 14.80 0.70
N HIS A 78 5.51 13.56 1.03
CA HIS A 78 5.61 13.11 2.41
C HIS A 78 7.09 13.17 2.85
N PRO A 79 7.42 13.75 4.03
CA PRO A 79 8.81 13.88 4.45
C PRO A 79 9.52 12.53 4.60
N ASP A 80 8.81 11.52 5.08
CA ASP A 80 9.39 10.19 5.36
C ASP A 80 9.24 9.19 4.20
N VAL A 81 8.61 9.58 3.08
CA VAL A 81 8.39 8.68 1.94
C VAL A 81 8.78 9.39 0.66
N ARG A 82 9.72 8.79 -0.07
CA ARG A 82 10.24 9.31 -1.33
C ARG A 82 9.97 8.32 -2.46
N ALA A 83 9.19 8.72 -3.46
CA ALA A 83 9.13 7.96 -4.71
C ALA A 83 10.37 8.28 -5.56
N ILE A 84 11.05 7.22 -6.01
CA ILE A 84 12.17 7.28 -6.94
C ILE A 84 11.68 6.54 -8.20
N SER A 85 11.60 7.24 -9.31
CA SER A 85 11.05 6.77 -10.59
C SER A 85 11.98 7.12 -11.72
#